data_AF-A0A2D6X8M7-F1
#
_entry.id   AF-A0A2D6X8M7-F1
#
_cell.length_a   1.000
_cell.length_b   1.000
_cell.length_c   1.000
_cell.angle_alpha   90.00
_cell.angle_beta   90.00
_cell.angle_gamma   90.00
#
_symmetry.space_group_name_H-M   'P 1'
#
loop_
_entity.id
_entity.type
_entity.pdbx_description
1 polymer ?
#
loop_
_entity_poly.entity_id
_entity_poly.type
_entity_poly.pdbx_seq_one_letter_code
_entity_poly.pdbx_strand_id
1 'polypeptide(L)'
;MEVYKEVKKDFVRFCVVFLILSLTVNYCSSKDSTDGKKRSGMSLRIDNLTGCHYLESKEGYLILRLDKTGKHICKKELNYGHESFN
;
A
#
# COMPACT_ATOMS: atom_id res chain seq x y z
N MET A 1 8.77 -17.62 -47.09
CA MET A 1 9.23 -16.53 -46.18
C MET A 1 8.15 -15.46 -45.94
N GLU A 2 7.14 -15.34 -46.81
CA GLU A 2 6.03 -14.37 -46.66
C GLU A 2 5.01 -14.75 -45.57
N VAL A 3 4.67 -16.03 -45.46
CA VAL A 3 3.73 -16.54 -44.42
C VAL A 3 4.21 -16.18 -43.01
N TYR A 4 5.51 -16.27 -42.74
CA TYR A 4 6.08 -15.90 -41.44
C TYR A 4 5.90 -14.41 -41.11
N LYS A 5 5.90 -13.53 -42.12
CA LYS A 5 5.73 -12.08 -41.91
C LYS A 5 4.29 -11.75 -41.49
N GLU A 6 3.31 -12.43 -42.07
CA GLU A 6 1.90 -12.23 -41.70
C GLU A 6 1.60 -12.80 -40.31
N VAL A 7 2.07 -14.02 -40.02
CA VAL A 7 1.91 -14.63 -38.68
C VAL A 7 2.56 -13.76 -37.59
N LYS A 8 3.75 -13.20 -37.85
CA LYS A 8 4.42 -12.30 -36.90
C LYS A 8 3.65 -11.00 -36.71
N LYS A 9 3.05 -10.44 -37.77
CA LYS A 9 2.25 -9.21 -37.70
C LYS A 9 0.99 -9.42 -36.85
N ASP A 10 0.31 -10.54 -37.04
CA ASP A 10 -0.89 -10.87 -36.27
C ASP A 10 -0.56 -11.21 -34.81
N PHE A 11 0.57 -11.88 -34.55
CA PHE A 11 1.07 -12.09 -33.20
C PHE A 11 1.38 -10.77 -32.49
N VAL A 12 2.03 -9.83 -33.17
CA VAL A 12 2.32 -8.50 -32.60
C VAL A 12 1.02 -7.75 -32.30
N ARG A 13 0.03 -7.78 -33.20
CA ARG A 13 -1.29 -7.17 -32.96
C ARG A 13 -1.96 -7.77 -31.74
N PHE A 14 -1.95 -9.09 -31.60
CA PHE A 14 -2.50 -9.78 -30.45
C PHE A 14 -1.80 -9.36 -29.16
N CYS A 15 -0.46 -9.35 -29.14
CA CYS A 15 0.32 -8.90 -27.98
C CYS A 15 0.00 -7.46 -27.59
N VAL A 16 -0.13 -6.54 -28.56
CA VAL A 16 -0.47 -5.14 -28.29
C VAL A 16 -1.87 -5.02 -27.68
N VAL A 17 -2.87 -5.70 -28.23
CA VAL A 17 -4.25 -5.70 -27.68
C VAL A 17 -4.27 -6.29 -26.27
N PHE A 18 -3.58 -7.42 -26.05
CA PHE A 18 -3.48 -8.06 -24.74
C PHE A 18 -2.81 -7.16 -23.69
N LEU A 19 -1.75 -6.44 -24.06
CA LEU A 19 -1.08 -5.49 -23.17
C LEU A 19 -1.98 -4.31 -22.80
N ILE A 20 -2.71 -3.75 -23.77
CA ILE A 20 -3.69 -2.67 -23.50
C ILE A 20 -4.78 -3.17 -22.55
N LEU A 21 -5.33 -4.36 -22.80
CA LEU A 21 -6.36 -4.94 -21.95
C LEU A 21 -5.85 -5.15 -20.51
N SER A 22 -4.64 -5.71 -20.36
CA SER A 22 -4.01 -5.94 -19.06
C SER A 22 -3.78 -4.62 -18.30
N LEU A 23 -3.35 -3.57 -19.00
CA LEU A 23 -3.16 -2.24 -18.42
C LEU A 23 -4.49 -1.64 -17.92
N THR A 24 -5.57 -1.76 -18.70
CA THR A 24 -6.90 -1.25 -18.30
C THR A 24 -7.46 -1.98 -17.08
N VAL A 25 -7.31 -3.30 -17.00
CA VAL A 25 -7.74 -4.09 -15.83
C VAL A 25 -6.97 -3.68 -14.58
N ASN A 26 -5.64 -3.56 -14.66
CA ASN A 26 -4.81 -3.14 -13.53
C ASN A 26 -5.17 -1.73 -13.02
N TYR A 27 -5.40 -0.80 -13.95
CA TYR A 27 -5.81 0.56 -13.62
C TYR A 27 -7.18 0.61 -12.90
N CYS A 28 -8.14 -0.21 -13.33
CA CYS A 28 -9.46 -0.27 -12.70
C CYS A 28 -9.44 -1.01 -11.36
N SER A 29 -8.65 -2.08 -11.21
CA SER A 29 -8.55 -2.85 -9.96
C SER A 29 -7.83 -2.10 -8.84
N SER A 30 -7.06 -1.05 -9.15
CA SER A 30 -6.32 -0.27 -8.15
C SER A 30 -7.19 0.77 -7.41
N LYS A 31 -8.50 0.87 -7.70
CA LYS A 31 -9.43 1.78 -7.03
C LYS A 31 -10.27 1.03 -5.99
N ASP A 32 -9.76 0.88 -4.77
CA ASP A 32 -10.56 0.43 -3.63
C ASP A 32 -11.33 1.61 -3.01
N SER A 33 -12.59 1.38 -2.65
CA SER A 33 -13.56 2.39 -2.18
C SER A 33 -13.26 2.95 -0.79
N THR A 34 -12.22 2.45 -0.11
CA THR A 34 -11.76 2.97 1.19
C THR A 34 -10.73 4.10 1.05
N ASP A 35 -10.21 4.34 -0.15
CA ASP A 35 -9.34 5.48 -0.44
C ASP A 35 -10.22 6.72 -0.72
N GLY A 36 -10.49 7.53 0.31
CA GLY A 36 -11.10 8.85 0.12
C GLY A 36 -10.32 9.68 -0.92
N LYS A 37 -10.99 10.62 -1.60
CA LYS A 37 -10.47 11.38 -2.76
C LYS A 37 -9.08 12.05 -2.59
N LYS A 38 -8.56 12.16 -1.36
CA LYS A 38 -7.27 12.76 -1.04
C LYS A 38 -6.65 12.02 0.15
N ARG A 39 -5.62 11.19 -0.09
CA ARG A 39 -4.77 10.68 1.00
C ARG A 39 -4.12 11.89 1.70
N SER A 40 -4.03 11.87 3.03
CA SER A 40 -3.46 12.97 3.84
C SER A 40 -1.98 13.27 3.53
N GLY A 41 -1.35 12.48 2.66
CA GLY A 41 0.08 12.59 2.38
C GLY A 41 0.95 12.06 3.51
N MET A 42 0.36 11.37 4.49
CA MET A 42 1.06 10.72 5.59
C MET A 42 1.16 9.21 5.36
N SER A 43 2.33 8.63 5.63
CA SER A 43 2.58 7.19 5.64
C SER A 43 2.70 6.67 7.06
N LEU A 44 2.33 5.39 7.27
CA LEU A 44 2.59 4.72 8.54
C LEU A 44 4.06 4.26 8.57
N ARG A 45 4.80 4.70 9.59
CA ARG A 45 6.16 4.22 9.89
C ARG A 45 6.16 3.49 11.21
N ILE A 46 6.73 2.28 11.22
CA ILE A 46 6.92 1.51 12.45
C ILE A 46 8.42 1.51 12.73
N ASP A 47 8.81 1.99 13.90
CA ASP A 47 10.18 1.89 14.37
C ASP A 47 10.49 0.43 14.70
N ASN A 48 11.48 -0.14 14.02
CA ASN A 48 11.86 -1.54 14.18
C ASN A 48 12.47 -1.86 15.56
N LEU A 49 13.05 -0.88 16.24
CA LEU A 49 13.68 -1.06 17.55
C LEU A 49 12.62 -1.03 18.67
N THR A 50 11.69 -0.08 18.59
CA THR A 50 10.71 0.17 19.66
C THR A 50 9.34 -0.46 19.38
N GLY A 51 9.07 -0.83 18.13
CA GLY A 51 7.75 -1.26 17.68
C GLY A 51 6.72 -0.12 17.68
N CYS A 52 7.15 1.13 17.84
CA CYS A 52 6.28 2.30 17.94
C CYS A 52 5.80 2.78 16.58
N HIS A 53 4.53 3.20 16.53
CA HIS A 53 3.86 3.65 15.31
C HIS A 53 3.93 5.17 15.19
N TYR A 54 4.35 5.65 14.04
CA TYR A 54 4.44 7.06 13.68
C TYR A 54 3.71 7.31 12.36
N LEU A 55 3.19 8.52 12.21
CA LEU A 55 2.77 9.06 10.93
C LEU A 55 3.92 9.91 10.37
N GLU A 56 4.40 9.55 9.20
CA GLU A 56 5.48 10.23 8.51
C GLU A 56 4.91 11.12 7.40
N SER A 57 5.29 12.39 7.39
CA SER A 57 4.95 13.30 6.29
C SER A 57 5.91 13.12 5.11
N LYS A 58 5.55 13.64 3.93
CA LYS A 58 6.44 13.66 2.77
C LYS A 58 7.77 14.40 3.01
N GLU A 59 7.81 15.29 4.00
CA GLU A 59 8.98 16.09 4.38
C GLU A 59 9.83 15.38 5.46
N GLY A 60 9.42 14.20 5.92
CA GLY A 60 10.15 13.40 6.91
C GLY A 60 9.80 13.72 8.37
N TYR A 61 8.78 14.53 8.62
CA TYR A 61 8.32 14.77 10.00
C TYR A 61 7.60 13.55 10.56
N LEU A 62 7.92 13.17 11.79
CA LEU A 62 7.30 12.06 12.50
C LEU A 62 6.32 12.57 13.55
N ILE A 63 5.07 12.14 13.45
CA ILE A 63 3.98 12.44 14.39
C ILE A 63 3.59 11.17 15.12
N LEU A 64 3.40 11.23 16.43
CA LEU A 64 2.99 10.08 17.24
C LEU A 64 1.59 9.63 16.84
N ARG A 65 1.40 8.31 16.69
CA ARG A 65 0.07 7.74 16.48
C ARG A 65 -0.52 7.30 17.83
N LEU A 66 -1.59 7.95 18.25
CA LEU A 66 -2.23 7.66 19.53
C LEU A 66 -3.34 6.62 19.38
N ASP A 67 -3.56 5.84 20.43
CA ASP A 67 -4.72 4.97 20.60
C ASP A 67 -5.94 5.76 21.11
N LYS A 68 -7.06 5.05 21.36
CA LYS A 68 -8.29 5.67 21.86
C LYS A 68 -8.14 6.31 23.25
N THR A 69 -7.11 5.93 24.00
CA THR A 69 -6.80 6.44 25.35
C THR A 69 -5.81 7.61 25.31
N GLY A 70 -5.35 8.00 24.12
CA GLY A 70 -4.35 9.04 23.95
C GLY A 70 -2.92 8.55 24.18
N LYS A 71 -2.69 7.24 24.31
CA LYS A 71 -1.34 6.67 24.47
C LYS A 71 -0.72 6.37 23.12
N HIS A 72 0.59 6.55 23.02
CA HIS A 72 1.33 6.23 21.80
C HIS A 72 1.29 4.72 21.55
N ILE A 73 0.89 4.34 20.33
CA ILE A 73 0.80 2.94 19.92
C ILE A 73 2.22 2.41 19.73
N CYS A 74 2.65 1.54 20.64
CA CYS A 74 3.87 0.78 20.51
C CYS A 74 3.57 -0.72 20.68
N LYS A 75 4.17 -1.55 19.83
CA LYS A 75 4.24 -3.00 20.06
C LYS A 75 5.19 -3.28 21.22
N LYS A 76 4.74 -2.97 22.43
CA LYS A 76 5.26 -3.58 23.65
C LYS A 76 4.16 -4.42 24.29
N GLU A 77 3.69 -5.41 23.54
CA GLU A 77 3.10 -6.61 24.12
C GLU A 77 4.17 -7.70 24.15
N LEU A 78 5.17 -7.53 25.02
CA LEU A 78 5.65 -8.70 25.75
C LEU A 78 4.67 -8.86 26.90
N ASN A 79 3.91 -9.96 26.88
CA ASN A 79 3.10 -10.43 27.99
C ASN A 79 3.86 -10.29 29.32
N TYR A 80 3.57 -9.23 30.08
CA TYR A 80 3.85 -9.17 31.51
C TYR A 80 2.70 -8.43 32.16
N GLY A 81 1.83 -9.22 32.82
CA GLY A 81 0.98 -8.74 33.90
C GLY A 81 -0.16 -7.83 33.49
N HIS A 82 -1.30 -8.44 33.19
CA HIS A 82 -2.60 -7.83 33.41
C HIS A 82 -2.79 -7.64 34.93
N GLU A 83 -2.22 -6.59 35.53
CA GLU A 83 -2.63 -6.12 36.85
C GLU A 83 -3.61 -4.97 36.70
N SER A 84 -4.89 -5.35 36.68
CA SER A 84 -6.00 -4.49 37.01
C SER A 84 -5.88 -4.14 38.49
N PHE A 85 -5.57 -2.90 38.82
CA PHE A 85 -5.88 -2.37 40.15
C PHE A 85 -7.21 -1.61 40.07
N ASN A 86 -8.13 -2.06 40.92
CA ASN A 86 -9.43 -1.45 41.24
C ASN A 86 -9.29 0.01 41.64
#